data_AF-A0A7R9W2I3-F1
#
_entry.id   AF-A0A7R9W2I3-F1
#
_cell.length_a   1.000
_cell.length_b   1.000
_cell.length_c   1.000
_cell.angle_alpha   90.00
_cell.angle_beta   90.00
_cell.angle_gamma   90.00
#
_symmetry.space_group_name_H-M   'P 1'
#
loop_
_entity.id
_entity.type
_entity.pdbx_description
1 polymer ?
#
loop_
_entity_poly.entity_id
_entity_poly.type
_entity_poly.pdbx_seq_one_letter_code
_entity_poly.pdbx_strand_id
1 'polypeptide(L)'
;SHHSIRYPQHNTVGSCSCRFRSHQSHTKTNATRTPPTKSLTEIFATPPELINRPSRNNNEDKTETLCESTRTSSPHTRAKFLATTRNEDQRRNMSAPAFTSCLVHTSPSRSVRLDSTSGLPKPPRIGAGQSFVCSPGLIINTNTEDFSRMWNVADDWKSLPRIPPLYILGATQATVRGGSPSDLTRRICEVLRESSLDAVFDDRRAKAFVTSADRVEFFIRLFQDNSDISSRGVIVEVQRKRGCAYRFHRYARLVMRAAGGAAAGTLPRARKPSAALLHRTTRPASLGKRVGTVPAMPPMLVGSDADQYTSERALETADDLLRKDRIDANELGMESLILLTDEESSGADRALHVCRVLLTDNGEDFDELKKMLATRIVGSHNIDEDEKQDAFELRHNEEMRRHALTVLGNCFDVLARHETSTLRTVLSGQSWVGENGPLLPALVGELGKAETHPHDACEAARCLKAILMAAPEVAQSR
;
A
#
# COMPACT_ATOMS: atom_id res chain seq x y z
N SER A 1 -45.29 -25.89 47.76
CA SER A 1 -45.82 -24.78 46.93
C SER A 1 -45.32 -24.95 45.51
N HIS A 2 -45.98 -25.84 44.75
CA HIS A 2 -45.73 -26.05 43.32
C HIS A 2 -46.98 -25.62 42.57
N HIS A 3 -46.85 -24.65 41.67
CA HIS A 3 -47.89 -24.31 40.70
C HIS A 3 -47.28 -24.35 39.30
N SER A 4 -47.57 -25.45 38.61
CA SER A 4 -47.49 -25.58 37.16
C SER A 4 -48.57 -24.70 36.55
N ILE A 5 -48.17 -23.75 35.70
CA ILE A 5 -49.06 -23.00 34.82
C ILE A 5 -48.86 -23.54 33.40
N ARG A 6 -49.92 -24.15 32.86
CA ARG A 6 -50.06 -24.54 31.46
C ARG A 6 -50.32 -23.28 30.62
N TYR A 7 -49.62 -23.15 29.48
CA TYR A 7 -50.02 -22.24 28.41
C TYR A 7 -50.72 -23.01 27.27
N PRO A 8 -51.70 -22.39 26.59
CA PRO A 8 -52.56 -23.05 25.61
C PRO A 8 -51.96 -23.09 24.21
N GLN A 9 -52.34 -24.13 23.47
CA GLN A 9 -52.10 -24.30 22.04
C GLN A 9 -52.88 -23.26 21.24
N HIS A 10 -52.21 -22.60 20.30
CA HIS A 10 -52.87 -21.83 19.25
C HIS A 10 -52.71 -22.51 17.88
N ASN A 11 -53.86 -22.64 17.22
CA ASN A 11 -54.11 -23.25 15.93
C ASN A 11 -53.52 -22.46 14.75
N THR A 12 -53.02 -23.25 13.79
CA THR A 12 -53.13 -23.14 12.33
C THR A 12 -53.69 -21.84 11.73
N VAL A 13 -52.86 -21.15 10.93
CA VAL A 13 -53.31 -20.22 9.88
C VAL A 13 -52.45 -20.38 8.61
N GLY A 14 -53.11 -20.84 7.54
CA GLY A 14 -53.06 -20.25 6.19
C GLY A 14 -51.78 -20.36 5.37
N SER A 15 -51.70 -21.39 4.51
CA SER A 15 -50.82 -21.37 3.33
C SER A 15 -51.37 -20.41 2.27
N CYS A 16 -50.65 -19.31 1.99
CA CYS A 16 -50.88 -18.49 0.81
C CYS A 16 -50.18 -19.10 -0.40
N SER A 17 -50.96 -19.72 -1.29
CA SER A 17 -50.53 -20.13 -2.63
C SER A 17 -50.69 -18.96 -3.60
N CYS A 18 -49.58 -18.31 -3.96
CA CYS A 18 -49.56 -17.32 -5.03
C CYS A 18 -49.52 -18.04 -6.39
N ARG A 19 -50.69 -18.15 -7.04
CA ARG A 19 -50.82 -18.47 -8.47
C ARG A 19 -50.31 -17.30 -9.30
N PHE A 20 -49.13 -17.42 -9.90
CA PHE A 20 -48.71 -16.55 -10.98
C PHE A 20 -49.42 -16.96 -12.29
N ARG A 21 -50.18 -16.02 -12.86
CA ARG A 21 -50.80 -16.12 -14.19
C ARG A 21 -49.70 -16.15 -15.26
N SER A 22 -49.74 -17.16 -16.11
CA SER A 22 -49.00 -17.23 -17.37
C SER A 22 -49.53 -16.17 -18.35
N HIS A 23 -48.71 -15.16 -18.66
CA HIS A 23 -48.91 -14.38 -19.87
C HIS A 23 -48.19 -15.08 -21.03
N GLN A 24 -48.99 -15.67 -21.92
CA GLN A 24 -48.55 -16.04 -23.26
C GLN A 24 -48.23 -14.75 -24.03
N SER A 25 -46.96 -14.55 -24.39
CA SER A 25 -46.54 -13.58 -25.40
C SER A 25 -46.23 -14.31 -26.70
N HIS A 26 -46.83 -13.82 -27.77
CA HIS A 26 -46.75 -14.35 -29.12
C HIS A 26 -45.32 -14.36 -29.65
N THR A 27 -44.93 -15.52 -30.20
CA THR A 27 -43.77 -15.72 -31.06
C THR A 27 -43.93 -14.92 -32.35
N LYS A 28 -43.03 -13.97 -32.60
CA LYS A 28 -42.74 -13.47 -33.95
C LYS A 28 -41.38 -14.02 -34.37
N THR A 29 -41.45 -14.98 -35.29
CA THR A 29 -40.35 -15.51 -36.09
C THR A 29 -39.79 -14.41 -36.98
N ASN A 30 -38.51 -14.06 -36.80
CA ASN A 30 -37.73 -13.39 -37.82
C ASN A 30 -36.46 -14.19 -38.09
N ALA A 31 -36.36 -14.64 -39.33
CA ALA A 31 -35.29 -15.46 -39.84
C ALA A 31 -34.09 -14.62 -40.32
N THR A 32 -32.93 -15.26 -40.26
CA THR A 32 -31.75 -15.09 -41.13
C THR A 32 -31.08 -13.72 -41.24
N ARG A 33 -29.87 -13.64 -40.68
CA ARG A 33 -28.64 -13.46 -41.48
C ARG A 33 -27.38 -13.64 -40.63
N THR A 34 -26.63 -14.71 -40.95
CA THR A 34 -25.24 -14.93 -40.55
C THR A 34 -24.31 -14.10 -41.44
N PRO A 35 -23.28 -13.44 -40.89
CA PRO A 35 -22.13 -13.00 -41.67
C PRO A 35 -21.02 -14.08 -41.68
N PRO A 36 -20.20 -14.14 -42.74
CA PRO A 36 -19.26 -15.23 -42.95
C PRO A 36 -18.02 -15.10 -42.05
N THR A 37 -17.62 -16.24 -41.49
CA THR A 37 -16.32 -16.48 -40.88
C THR A 37 -15.23 -16.39 -41.94
N LYS A 38 -14.27 -15.49 -41.77
CA LYS A 38 -12.99 -15.50 -42.50
C LYS A 38 -11.92 -16.13 -41.61
N SER A 39 -11.21 -17.10 -42.18
CA SER A 39 -10.12 -17.85 -41.57
C SER A 39 -8.92 -16.95 -41.27
N LEU A 40 -8.37 -17.10 -40.06
CA LEU A 40 -7.07 -16.57 -39.66
C LEU A 40 -5.96 -17.54 -40.10
N THR A 41 -5.35 -17.24 -41.23
CA THR A 41 -4.02 -17.72 -41.60
C THR A 41 -3.31 -16.61 -42.36
N GLU A 42 -2.04 -16.38 -42.01
CA GLU A 42 -1.08 -15.46 -42.63
C GLU A 42 -1.20 -13.96 -42.31
N ILE A 43 -0.49 -13.48 -41.28
CA ILE A 43 0.24 -12.19 -41.33
C ILE A 43 1.52 -12.29 -40.48
N PHE A 44 2.61 -12.73 -41.12
CA PHE A 44 3.97 -12.28 -40.79
C PHE A 44 4.46 -11.52 -42.02
N ALA A 45 4.46 -10.18 -41.96
CA ALA A 45 5.19 -9.35 -42.91
C ALA A 45 5.49 -7.98 -42.28
N THR A 46 6.78 -7.64 -42.33
CA THR A 46 7.42 -6.39 -41.94
C THR A 46 6.81 -5.14 -42.60
N PRO A 47 6.80 -3.97 -41.94
CA PRO A 47 6.42 -2.71 -42.58
C PRO A 47 7.61 -2.04 -43.28
N PRO A 48 7.41 -1.41 -44.46
CA PRO A 48 8.42 -0.57 -45.09
C PRO A 48 8.32 0.90 -44.64
N GLU A 49 9.47 1.55 -44.78
CA GLU A 49 9.79 2.95 -44.56
C GLU A 49 9.01 3.97 -45.40
N LEU A 50 8.96 5.19 -44.84
CA LEU A 50 8.92 6.52 -45.48
C LEU A 50 7.63 6.95 -46.21
N ILE A 51 7.07 8.09 -45.77
CA ILE A 51 6.83 9.29 -46.59
C ILE A 51 6.48 10.50 -45.69
N ASN A 52 7.30 11.55 -45.86
CA ASN A 52 7.10 12.99 -45.70
C ASN A 52 5.79 13.53 -45.07
N ARG A 53 5.95 14.35 -44.03
CA ARG A 53 5.06 15.50 -43.76
C ARG A 53 5.85 16.79 -43.56
N PRO A 54 5.40 17.93 -44.12
CA PRO A 54 6.19 19.15 -44.22
C PRO A 54 6.07 20.05 -42.99
N SER A 55 7.16 20.79 -42.76
CA SER A 55 7.32 21.90 -41.83
C SER A 55 6.26 22.98 -42.01
N ARG A 56 5.66 23.42 -40.91
CA ARG A 56 4.87 24.65 -40.84
C ARG A 56 5.61 25.65 -39.96
N ASN A 57 6.33 26.54 -40.63
CA ASN A 57 6.73 27.83 -40.09
C ASN A 57 5.47 28.64 -39.77
N ASN A 58 5.49 29.40 -38.68
CA ASN A 58 4.96 30.76 -38.64
C ASN A 58 5.61 31.52 -37.49
N ASN A 59 6.47 32.46 -37.89
CA ASN A 59 6.80 33.65 -37.15
C ASN A 59 5.52 34.45 -36.89
N GLU A 60 5.41 35.09 -35.73
CA GLU A 60 4.86 36.43 -35.64
C GLU A 60 5.40 37.11 -34.38
N ASP A 61 6.42 37.93 -34.61
CA ASP A 61 6.85 39.03 -33.75
C ASP A 61 5.71 40.06 -33.66
N LYS A 62 5.37 40.48 -32.44
CA LYS A 62 4.87 41.84 -32.18
C LYS A 62 5.50 42.39 -30.91
N THR A 63 6.55 43.16 -31.14
CA THR A 63 7.02 44.25 -30.29
C THR A 63 6.02 45.41 -30.38
N GLU A 64 5.60 45.96 -29.25
CA GLU A 64 5.23 47.38 -29.17
C GLU A 64 5.52 47.94 -27.77
N THR A 65 6.10 49.11 -27.81
CA THR A 65 6.81 49.87 -26.79
C THR A 65 5.93 50.88 -26.07
N LEU A 66 6.34 51.20 -24.83
CA LEU A 66 6.23 52.48 -24.08
C LEU A 66 4.94 53.33 -24.20
N CYS A 67 4.36 53.67 -23.04
CA CYS A 67 4.32 55.08 -22.63
C CYS A 67 4.10 55.28 -21.13
N GLU A 68 4.69 56.36 -20.66
CA GLU A 68 4.93 56.83 -19.29
C GLU A 68 3.73 57.54 -18.63
N SER A 69 3.79 57.58 -17.29
CA SER A 69 3.41 58.68 -16.40
C SER A 69 1.93 59.07 -16.20
N THR A 70 1.42 58.93 -14.97
CA THR A 70 1.33 60.02 -13.97
C THR A 70 0.46 59.65 -12.75
N ARG A 71 0.84 60.20 -11.59
CA ARG A 71 0.13 60.23 -10.30
C ARG A 71 -1.28 60.84 -10.42
N THR A 72 -2.23 60.41 -9.57
CA THR A 72 -2.88 61.26 -8.54
C THR A 72 -3.99 60.54 -7.76
N SER A 73 -3.95 60.72 -6.43
CA SER A 73 -5.05 60.92 -5.46
C SER A 73 -6.24 59.94 -5.33
N SER A 74 -6.32 59.37 -4.12
CA SER A 74 -7.53 58.93 -3.38
C SER A 74 -8.58 60.05 -3.25
N PRO A 75 -9.88 59.75 -3.05
CA PRO A 75 -10.40 59.69 -1.67
C PRO A 75 -11.47 58.61 -1.38
N HIS A 76 -11.50 58.28 -0.09
CA HIS A 76 -12.56 57.70 0.76
C HIS A 76 -13.95 57.36 0.16
N THR A 77 -14.44 56.16 0.48
CA THR A 77 -15.83 56.02 0.98
C THR A 77 -15.94 54.91 2.04
N ARG A 78 -16.69 55.27 3.08
CA ARG A 78 -16.81 54.69 4.42
C ARG A 78 -18.05 53.78 4.46
N ALA A 79 -17.87 52.46 4.63
CA ALA A 79 -18.98 51.55 4.87
C ALA A 79 -19.23 51.37 6.37
N LYS A 80 -20.46 51.68 6.80
CA LYS A 80 -20.95 51.59 8.17
C LYS A 80 -21.29 50.14 8.51
N PHE A 81 -20.71 49.61 9.58
CA PHE A 81 -21.20 48.41 10.28
C PHE A 81 -22.41 48.80 11.13
N LEU A 82 -23.56 48.17 10.88
CA LEU A 82 -24.71 48.18 11.79
C LEU A 82 -24.63 46.92 12.66
N ALA A 83 -24.59 47.16 13.97
CA ALA A 83 -24.77 46.17 14.99
C ALA A 83 -26.24 45.73 15.03
N THR A 84 -26.48 44.43 15.18
CA THR A 84 -27.77 43.91 15.62
C THR A 84 -27.49 42.85 16.68
N THR A 85 -27.67 43.25 17.92
CA THR A 85 -27.73 42.39 19.11
C THR A 85 -29.01 41.57 19.09
N ARG A 86 -28.91 40.25 19.29
CA ARG A 86 -30.07 39.45 19.73
C ARG A 86 -29.66 38.22 20.55
N ASN A 87 -30.02 38.32 21.83
CA ASN A 87 -30.41 37.30 22.81
C ASN A 87 -29.55 36.04 23.02
N GLU A 88 -28.79 36.09 24.12
CA GLU A 88 -28.59 34.98 25.04
C GLU A 88 -29.93 34.58 25.69
N ASP A 89 -30.27 33.29 25.65
CA ASP A 89 -30.61 32.50 26.84
C ASP A 89 -31.12 31.10 26.45
N GLN A 90 -30.43 30.08 26.99
CA GLN A 90 -30.83 28.68 27.25
C GLN A 90 -29.77 27.66 26.81
N ARG A 91 -28.80 27.40 27.69
CA ARG A 91 -28.16 26.09 27.79
C ARG A 91 -28.03 25.68 29.26
N ARG A 92 -28.94 24.81 29.70
CA ARG A 92 -28.75 23.97 30.89
C ARG A 92 -28.23 22.60 30.43
N ASN A 93 -27.12 22.21 31.06
CA ASN A 93 -26.75 20.86 31.47
C ASN A 93 -27.01 19.69 30.50
N MET A 94 -25.97 19.29 29.76
CA MET A 94 -25.65 17.87 29.58
C MET A 94 -24.15 17.65 29.76
N SER A 95 -23.81 16.76 30.68
CA SER A 95 -22.47 16.30 31.01
C SER A 95 -21.84 15.54 29.84
N ALA A 96 -20.62 15.94 29.47
CA ALA A 96 -19.79 15.19 28.54
C ALA A 96 -19.25 13.90 29.20
N PRO A 97 -19.31 12.73 28.54
CA PRO A 97 -18.53 11.58 28.96
C PRO A 97 -17.07 11.76 28.55
N ALA A 98 -16.17 11.44 29.47
CA ALA A 98 -14.73 11.47 29.26
C ALA A 98 -14.32 10.46 28.17
N PHE A 99 -13.73 10.96 27.09
CA PHE A 99 -13.06 10.14 26.09
C PHE A 99 -11.84 9.48 26.72
N THR A 100 -11.92 8.17 26.93
CA THR A 100 -10.78 7.35 27.33
C THR A 100 -9.98 7.03 26.08
N SER A 101 -8.80 7.63 25.98
CA SER A 101 -7.82 7.40 24.91
C SER A 101 -7.37 5.94 24.88
N CYS A 102 -7.83 5.16 23.90
CA CYS A 102 -7.26 3.84 23.59
C CYS A 102 -5.87 4.00 22.96
N LEU A 103 -4.84 4.00 23.80
CA LEU A 103 -3.46 3.82 23.39
C LEU A 103 -3.28 2.38 22.88
N VAL A 104 -3.01 2.25 21.59
CA VAL A 104 -2.53 1.01 20.96
C VAL A 104 -1.17 0.68 21.58
N HIS A 105 -1.15 -0.26 22.52
CA HIS A 105 0.08 -0.81 23.07
C HIS A 105 0.73 -1.72 22.03
N THR A 106 1.76 -1.23 21.34
CA THR A 106 2.67 -2.08 20.57
C THR A 106 3.50 -2.91 21.55
N SER A 107 3.24 -4.22 21.60
CA SER A 107 4.00 -5.17 22.42
C SER A 107 5.47 -5.24 21.96
N PRO A 108 6.46 -5.20 22.88
CA PRO A 108 7.85 -5.46 22.53
C PRO A 108 8.08 -6.96 22.33
N SER A 109 8.75 -7.33 21.24
CA SER A 109 9.17 -8.69 20.91
C SER A 109 10.02 -9.29 22.04
N ARG A 110 9.52 -10.33 22.73
CA ARG A 110 10.27 -11.05 23.76
C ARG A 110 11.17 -12.12 23.14
N SER A 111 12.45 -12.09 23.51
CA SER A 111 13.36 -13.23 23.37
C SER A 111 13.04 -14.25 24.46
N VAL A 112 12.61 -15.46 24.06
CA VAL A 112 12.39 -16.60 24.97
C VAL A 112 13.76 -17.09 25.47
N ARG A 113 13.98 -17.05 26.79
CA ARG A 113 15.02 -17.85 27.46
C ARG A 113 14.38 -19.17 27.86
N LEU A 114 14.88 -20.27 27.30
CA LEU A 114 14.56 -21.62 27.76
C LEU A 114 15.52 -21.96 28.90
N ASP A 115 14.97 -22.14 30.10
CA ASP A 115 15.69 -22.74 31.21
C ASP A 115 15.85 -24.24 30.98
N SER A 116 17.05 -24.74 31.27
CA SER A 116 17.51 -26.08 30.96
C SER A 116 16.83 -27.13 31.85
N THR A 117 15.87 -27.87 31.29
CA THR A 117 15.40 -29.13 31.89
C THR A 117 16.25 -30.28 31.33
N SER A 118 17.02 -30.90 32.23
CA SER A 118 17.82 -32.10 31.97
C SER A 118 16.89 -33.31 31.74
N GLY A 119 16.88 -33.88 30.53
CA GLY A 119 16.21 -35.17 30.33
C GLY A 119 15.88 -35.64 28.91
N LEU A 120 16.12 -34.86 27.86
CA LEU A 120 15.79 -35.30 26.48
C LEU A 120 17.03 -35.84 25.73
N PRO A 121 16.85 -36.91 24.91
CA PRO A 121 17.93 -37.48 24.10
C PRO A 121 18.47 -36.44 23.12
N LYS A 122 19.80 -36.31 23.07
CA LYS A 122 20.50 -35.35 22.21
C LYS A 122 20.13 -35.61 20.73
N PRO A 123 19.66 -34.60 19.98
CA PRO A 123 19.46 -34.76 18.55
C PRO A 123 20.81 -35.01 17.86
N PRO A 124 20.80 -35.72 16.70
CA PRO A 124 22.02 -36.03 15.97
C PRO A 124 22.76 -34.75 15.59
N ARG A 125 24.06 -34.70 15.91
CA ARG A 125 24.96 -33.61 15.53
C ARG A 125 25.15 -33.63 14.01
N ILE A 126 24.43 -32.77 13.30
CA ILE A 126 24.77 -32.40 11.92
C ILE A 126 26.05 -31.54 12.00
N GLY A 127 27.11 -32.02 11.36
CA GLY A 127 28.44 -31.40 11.39
C GLY A 127 28.42 -29.94 10.95
N ALA A 128 29.01 -29.08 11.78
CA ALA A 128 29.34 -27.70 11.42
C ALA A 128 30.41 -27.72 10.31
N GLY A 129 29.99 -27.69 9.05
CA GLY A 129 30.94 -27.72 7.93
C GLY A 129 30.39 -27.35 6.56
N GLN A 130 29.09 -27.09 6.40
CA GLN A 130 28.53 -26.63 5.13
C GLN A 130 27.68 -25.38 5.37
N SER A 131 28.29 -24.22 5.11
CA SER A 131 27.53 -23.01 4.85
C SER A 131 26.66 -23.27 3.63
N PHE A 132 25.35 -23.12 3.77
CA PHE A 132 24.47 -22.98 2.63
C PHE A 132 24.97 -21.78 1.81
N VAL A 133 25.57 -22.07 0.66
CA VAL A 133 25.77 -21.08 -0.38
C VAL A 133 24.36 -20.71 -0.81
N CYS A 134 23.89 -19.52 -0.46
CA CYS A 134 22.77 -18.93 -1.19
C CYS A 134 23.19 -18.96 -2.65
N SER A 135 22.47 -19.73 -3.47
CA SER A 135 22.66 -19.71 -4.92
C SER A 135 22.73 -18.25 -5.36
N PRO A 136 23.75 -17.85 -6.13
CA PRO A 136 23.86 -16.48 -6.61
C PRO A 136 22.54 -16.13 -7.29
N GLY A 137 21.94 -15.03 -6.84
CA GLY A 137 20.67 -14.55 -7.32
C GLY A 137 20.65 -14.51 -8.84
N LEU A 138 19.45 -14.69 -9.39
CA LEU A 138 19.15 -14.47 -10.81
C LEU A 138 19.97 -13.27 -11.30
N ILE A 139 20.98 -13.53 -12.13
CA ILE A 139 21.73 -12.47 -12.80
C ILE A 139 20.72 -11.90 -13.80
N ILE A 140 19.99 -10.88 -13.37
CA ILE A 140 19.21 -10.06 -14.29
C ILE A 140 20.26 -9.46 -15.21
N ASN A 141 20.29 -9.92 -16.46
CA ASN A 141 21.11 -9.33 -17.51
C ASN A 141 20.73 -7.85 -17.61
N THR A 142 21.51 -7.00 -16.95
CA THR A 142 21.45 -5.56 -17.13
C THR A 142 22.06 -5.28 -18.50
N ASN A 143 21.26 -5.44 -19.55
CA ASN A 143 21.65 -4.97 -20.89
C ASN A 143 22.12 -3.52 -20.77
N THR A 144 23.30 -3.26 -21.33
CA THR A 144 24.00 -1.97 -21.40
C THR A 144 23.26 -0.88 -22.17
N GLU A 145 21.97 -1.04 -22.47
CA GLU A 145 21.17 -0.06 -23.23
C GLU A 145 20.38 0.88 -22.30
N ASP A 146 20.28 0.57 -20.99
CA ASP A 146 19.46 1.35 -20.05
C ASP A 146 20.22 2.54 -19.39
N PHE A 147 21.36 2.95 -19.98
CA PHE A 147 22.10 4.15 -19.53
C PHE A 147 21.28 5.44 -19.66
N SER A 148 20.25 5.44 -20.51
CA SER A 148 19.28 6.54 -20.67
C SER A 148 18.51 6.85 -19.38
N ARG A 149 18.50 5.91 -18.41
CA ARG A 149 17.85 6.07 -17.09
C ARG A 149 18.83 6.40 -15.96
N MET A 150 20.10 6.68 -16.24
CA MET A 150 21.03 7.11 -15.21
C MET A 150 20.90 8.61 -14.92
N TRP A 151 20.94 8.97 -13.64
CA TRP A 151 20.93 10.35 -13.19
C TRP A 151 22.25 11.04 -13.57
N ASN A 152 22.24 11.86 -14.63
CA ASN A 152 23.44 12.41 -15.25
C ASN A 152 23.72 13.83 -14.75
N VAL A 153 24.24 13.94 -13.53
CA VAL A 153 24.66 15.22 -12.96
C VAL A 153 26.11 15.48 -13.28
N ALA A 154 26.41 16.67 -13.80
CA ALA A 154 27.77 17.06 -14.18
C ALA A 154 28.73 17.02 -12.98
N ASP A 155 29.99 16.67 -13.24
CA ASP A 155 31.05 16.61 -12.22
C ASP A 155 31.39 17.98 -11.60
N ASP A 156 31.02 19.07 -12.27
CA ASP A 156 31.21 20.41 -11.71
C ASP A 156 30.23 20.64 -10.56
N TRP A 157 30.77 20.80 -9.36
CA TRP A 157 30.01 21.15 -8.16
C TRP A 157 29.22 22.46 -8.31
N LYS A 158 29.62 23.36 -9.22
CA LYS A 158 28.87 24.59 -9.54
C LYS A 158 27.57 24.33 -10.30
N SER A 159 27.45 23.16 -10.93
CA SER A 159 26.23 22.77 -11.64
C SER A 159 25.08 22.45 -10.68
N LEU A 160 25.40 22.11 -9.43
CA LEU A 160 24.40 21.82 -8.41
C LEU A 160 23.68 23.11 -7.96
N PRO A 161 22.35 23.06 -7.74
CA PRO A 161 21.63 24.19 -7.23
C PRO A 161 22.14 24.54 -5.82
N ARG A 162 22.28 25.84 -5.55
CA ARG A 162 22.48 26.33 -4.19
C ARG A 162 21.19 26.19 -3.40
N ILE A 163 21.31 26.00 -2.09
CA ILE A 163 20.17 26.03 -1.19
C ILE A 163 19.50 27.41 -1.31
N PRO A 164 18.21 27.50 -1.67
CA PRO A 164 17.52 28.77 -1.75
C PRO A 164 17.53 29.51 -0.40
N PRO A 165 17.56 30.86 -0.38
CA PRO A 165 17.40 31.61 0.85
C PRO A 165 16.10 31.19 1.57
N LEU A 166 16.16 31.02 2.89
CA LEU A 166 15.04 30.58 3.75
C LEU A 166 14.56 29.13 3.53
N TYR A 167 15.24 28.34 2.69
CA TYR A 167 14.92 26.92 2.56
C TYR A 167 15.35 26.16 3.82
N ILE A 168 14.39 25.58 4.53
CA ILE A 168 14.65 24.75 5.71
C ILE A 168 14.90 23.33 5.24
N LEU A 169 16.16 22.96 5.38
CA LEU A 169 16.74 21.66 5.14
C LEU A 169 16.08 20.59 6.07
N GLY A 170 15.53 19.52 5.49
CA GLY A 170 14.81 18.46 6.23
C GLY A 170 15.69 17.50 7.04
N ALA A 171 15.19 16.96 8.16
CA ALA A 171 16.01 16.16 9.10
C ALA A 171 16.78 14.97 8.47
N THR A 172 16.29 14.43 7.36
CA THR A 172 16.93 13.39 6.54
C THR A 172 17.88 14.00 5.49
N GLN A 173 18.89 14.74 5.96
CA GLN A 173 19.96 15.32 5.15
C GLN A 173 21.35 14.91 5.62
N ALA A 174 22.32 14.91 4.71
CA ALA A 174 23.72 14.63 5.02
C ALA A 174 24.63 15.36 4.04
N THR A 175 25.75 15.89 4.54
CA THR A 175 26.82 16.44 3.71
C THR A 175 27.82 15.33 3.39
N VAL A 176 27.91 14.96 2.13
CA VAL A 176 28.90 14.00 1.63
C VAL A 176 30.16 14.76 1.24
N ARG A 177 31.29 14.37 1.83
CA ARG A 177 32.61 14.93 1.50
C ARG A 177 33.42 13.88 0.73
N GLY A 178 34.09 14.31 -0.33
CA GLY A 178 34.89 13.44 -1.20
C GLY A 178 34.05 12.72 -2.27
N GLY A 179 34.50 12.83 -3.52
CA GLY A 179 33.81 12.32 -4.70
C GLY A 179 33.16 13.44 -5.53
N SER A 180 32.98 13.20 -6.82
CA SER A 180 32.25 14.11 -7.69
C SER A 180 30.73 13.91 -7.56
N PRO A 181 29.91 14.89 -7.96
CA PRO A 181 28.45 14.71 -8.06
C PRO A 181 28.03 13.52 -8.92
N SER A 182 28.75 13.21 -10.01
CA SER A 182 28.44 12.04 -10.85
C SER A 182 28.71 10.71 -10.13
N ASP A 183 29.80 10.61 -9.38
CA ASP A 183 30.08 9.43 -8.56
C ASP A 183 29.02 9.23 -7.48
N LEU A 184 28.57 10.32 -6.86
CA LEU A 184 27.52 10.29 -5.85
C LEU A 184 26.19 9.82 -6.45
N THR A 185 25.78 10.39 -7.58
CA THR A 185 24.52 10.02 -8.26
C THR A 185 24.56 8.59 -8.78
N ARG A 186 25.71 8.14 -9.32
CA ARG A 186 25.92 6.74 -9.71
C ARG A 186 25.70 5.78 -8.55
N ARG A 187 26.31 6.03 -7.38
CA ARG A 187 26.10 5.20 -6.17
C ARG A 187 24.65 5.18 -5.72
N ILE A 188 23.95 6.32 -5.80
CA ILE A 188 22.53 6.39 -5.48
C ILE A 188 21.72 5.57 -6.51
N CYS A 189 21.99 5.70 -7.80
CA CYS A 189 21.28 4.93 -8.84
C CYS A 189 21.46 3.42 -8.66
N GLU A 190 22.69 2.98 -8.34
CA GLU A 190 22.99 1.58 -8.03
C GLU A 190 22.12 1.09 -6.87
N VAL A 191 22.07 1.81 -5.74
CA VAL A 191 21.30 1.37 -4.57
C VAL A 191 19.78 1.42 -4.80
N LEU A 192 19.29 2.36 -5.60
CA LEU A 192 17.87 2.43 -5.98
C LEU A 192 17.49 1.21 -6.83
N ARG A 193 18.32 0.87 -7.82
CA ARG A 193 18.12 -0.31 -8.68
C ARG A 193 18.17 -1.60 -7.88
N GLU A 194 19.18 -1.78 -7.04
CA GLU A 194 19.31 -2.96 -6.15
C GLU A 194 18.11 -3.11 -5.20
N SER A 195 17.53 -1.99 -4.79
CA SER A 195 16.36 -1.98 -3.89
C SER A 195 15.02 -2.05 -4.62
N SER A 196 15.02 -2.24 -5.94
CA SER A 196 13.82 -2.24 -6.78
C SER A 196 12.96 -0.97 -6.57
N LEU A 197 13.62 0.18 -6.49
CA LEU A 197 12.98 1.48 -6.38
C LEU A 197 12.92 2.13 -7.76
N ASP A 198 11.72 2.49 -8.20
CA ASP A 198 11.53 3.23 -9.44
C ASP A 198 11.88 4.70 -9.23
N ALA A 199 12.56 5.31 -10.19
CA ALA A 199 13.07 6.66 -10.06
C ALA A 199 13.01 7.44 -11.37
N VAL A 200 12.47 8.65 -11.28
CA VAL A 200 12.44 9.64 -12.35
C VAL A 200 13.43 10.74 -12.02
N PHE A 201 14.43 10.93 -12.88
CA PHE A 201 15.53 11.86 -12.67
C PHE A 201 15.31 13.18 -13.41
N ASP A 202 15.63 14.28 -12.73
CA ASP A 202 15.74 15.63 -13.28
C ASP A 202 17.19 16.09 -13.07
N ASP A 203 18.00 15.89 -14.11
CA ASP A 203 19.43 16.22 -14.12
C ASP A 203 19.67 17.72 -13.88
N ARG A 204 18.84 18.57 -14.49
CA ARG A 204 18.98 20.04 -14.43
C ARG A 204 18.77 20.58 -13.03
N ARG A 205 17.83 20.00 -12.29
CA ARG A 205 17.51 20.42 -10.91
C ARG A 205 18.24 19.59 -9.87
N ALA A 206 19.10 18.65 -10.29
CA ALA A 206 19.71 17.65 -9.44
C ALA A 206 18.70 17.07 -8.45
N LYS A 207 17.57 16.58 -9.00
CA LYS A 207 16.45 16.05 -8.23
C LYS A 207 16.01 14.70 -8.79
N ALA A 208 15.79 13.73 -7.91
CA ALA A 208 15.14 12.47 -8.26
C ALA A 208 13.80 12.35 -7.54
N PHE A 209 12.76 11.90 -8.24
CA PHE A 209 11.51 11.42 -7.64
C PHE A 209 11.56 9.90 -7.58
N VAL A 210 11.40 9.34 -6.39
CA VAL A 210 11.54 7.91 -6.16
C VAL A 210 10.22 7.36 -5.63
N THR A 211 9.78 6.26 -6.23
CA THR A 211 8.59 5.51 -5.85
C THR A 211 8.99 4.07 -5.54
N SER A 212 8.64 3.61 -4.35
CA SER A 212 8.88 2.23 -3.94
C SER A 212 7.67 1.33 -4.18
N ALA A 213 7.88 0.01 -4.30
CA ALA A 213 6.80 -0.97 -4.47
C ALA A 213 5.75 -0.94 -3.33
N ASP A 214 6.18 -0.49 -2.16
CA ASP A 214 5.39 -0.25 -0.95
C ASP A 214 4.84 1.18 -0.82
N ARG A 215 4.70 1.89 -1.94
CA ARG A 215 4.03 3.20 -2.04
C ARG A 215 4.67 4.31 -1.21
N VAL A 216 5.96 4.19 -0.92
CA VAL A 216 6.71 5.29 -0.35
C VAL A 216 7.24 6.14 -1.48
N GLU A 217 6.67 7.34 -1.59
CA GLU A 217 7.15 8.35 -2.52
C GLU A 217 8.04 9.35 -1.78
N PHE A 218 9.20 9.66 -2.36
CA PHE A 218 10.10 10.67 -1.80
C PHE A 218 10.94 11.34 -2.88
N PHE A 219 11.46 12.53 -2.56
CA PHE A 219 12.46 13.18 -3.39
C PHE A 219 13.84 12.97 -2.82
N ILE A 220 14.82 12.83 -3.72
CA ILE A 220 16.24 13.03 -3.41
C ILE A 220 16.66 14.32 -4.09
N ARG A 221 17.30 15.23 -3.36
CA ARG A 221 17.85 16.47 -3.89
C ARG A 221 19.31 16.58 -3.55
N LEU A 222 20.08 17.10 -4.50
CA LEU A 222 21.49 17.45 -4.30
C LEU A 222 21.63 18.95 -4.30
N PHE A 223 22.30 19.48 -3.28
CA PHE A 223 22.63 20.89 -3.20
C PHE A 223 24.14 21.10 -3.08
N GLN A 224 24.59 22.24 -3.56
CA GLN A 224 25.94 22.72 -3.32
C GLN A 224 26.11 23.08 -1.84
N ASP A 225 27.16 22.55 -1.18
CA ASP A 225 27.57 23.04 0.14
C ASP A 225 28.26 24.42 -0.02
N ASN A 226 27.85 25.38 0.81
CA ASN A 226 28.40 26.74 0.84
C ASN A 226 29.62 26.86 1.77
N SER A 227 30.10 25.75 2.32
CA SER A 227 31.33 25.69 3.12
C SER A 227 32.58 26.10 2.32
N ASP A 228 33.67 26.40 3.03
CA ASP A 228 34.93 26.86 2.44
C ASP A 228 35.44 25.92 1.34
N ILE A 229 36.22 26.50 0.41
CA ILE A 229 36.73 25.84 -0.80
C ILE A 229 37.43 24.50 -0.50
N SER A 230 38.13 24.42 0.63
CA SER A 230 38.85 23.22 1.09
C SER A 230 37.94 22.09 1.58
N SER A 231 36.67 22.39 1.88
CA SER A 231 35.70 21.45 2.49
C SER A 231 34.43 21.25 1.67
N ARG A 232 34.45 21.59 0.38
CA ARG A 232 33.29 21.46 -0.51
C ARG A 232 32.72 20.05 -0.47
N GLY A 233 31.48 19.95 -0.02
CA GLY A 233 30.68 18.74 -0.06
C GLY A 233 29.45 18.89 -0.96
N VAL A 234 28.76 17.78 -1.16
CA VAL A 234 27.41 17.76 -1.74
C VAL A 234 26.44 17.47 -0.61
N ILE A 235 25.44 18.34 -0.45
CA ILE A 235 24.37 18.11 0.51
C ILE A 235 23.33 17.24 -0.17
N VAL A 236 23.11 16.05 0.37
CA VAL A 236 22.05 15.15 -0.05
C VAL A 236 20.87 15.34 0.90
N GLU A 237 19.72 15.67 0.37
CA GLU A 237 18.47 15.73 1.12
C GLU A 237 17.50 14.68 0.58
N VAL A 238 16.94 13.88 1.47
CA VAL A 238 15.86 12.93 1.15
C VAL A 238 14.59 13.43 1.81
N GLN A 239 13.52 13.71 1.07
CA GLN A 239 12.28 14.27 1.61
C GLN A 239 11.08 13.40 1.28
N ARG A 240 10.39 12.88 2.31
CA ARG A 240 9.16 12.11 2.15
C ARG A 240 8.07 12.95 1.48
N LYS A 241 7.38 12.36 0.50
CA LYS A 241 6.17 12.90 -0.10
C LYS A 241 4.95 12.15 0.39
N ARG A 242 4.97 10.81 0.29
CA ARG A 242 3.85 9.93 0.68
C ARG A 242 4.35 8.62 1.29
N GLY A 243 3.42 7.86 1.86
CA GLY A 243 3.66 6.52 2.38
C GLY A 243 4.19 6.43 3.81
N CYS A 244 4.41 5.19 4.25
CA CYS A 244 4.79 4.82 5.60
C CYS A 244 6.12 5.49 6.04
N ALA A 245 6.08 6.21 7.17
CA ALA A 245 7.27 6.90 7.72
C ALA A 245 8.42 5.93 8.03
N TYR A 246 8.09 4.73 8.53
CA TYR A 246 9.09 3.73 8.90
C TYR A 246 9.87 3.24 7.67
N ARG A 247 9.14 2.87 6.61
CA ARG A 247 9.74 2.40 5.35
C ARG A 247 10.49 3.53 4.65
N PHE A 248 9.94 4.75 4.64
CA PHE A 248 10.66 5.95 4.21
C PHE A 248 12.01 6.12 4.91
N HIS A 249 12.07 6.07 6.24
CA HIS A 249 13.33 6.23 6.95
C HIS A 249 14.31 5.08 6.67
N ARG A 250 13.82 3.88 6.34
CA ARG A 250 14.66 2.77 5.87
C ARG A 250 15.28 3.11 4.51
N TYR A 251 14.50 3.60 3.55
CA TYR A 251 15.01 4.01 2.23
C TYR A 251 15.93 5.22 2.32
N ALA A 252 15.58 6.24 3.10
CA ALA A 252 16.42 7.42 3.30
C ALA A 252 17.80 7.02 3.86
N ARG A 253 17.86 6.14 4.87
CA ARG A 253 19.15 5.65 5.40
C ARG A 253 19.96 4.87 4.36
N LEU A 254 19.29 4.11 3.51
CA LEU A 254 19.92 3.35 2.43
C LEU A 254 20.54 4.29 1.39
N VAL A 255 19.80 5.29 0.93
CA VAL A 255 20.28 6.35 0.02
C VAL A 255 21.47 7.10 0.63
N MET A 256 21.37 7.52 1.90
CA MET A 256 22.44 8.26 2.57
C MET A 256 23.73 7.47 2.73
N ARG A 257 23.62 6.17 2.97
CA ARG A 257 24.81 5.28 3.07
C ARG A 257 25.49 5.13 1.72
N ALA A 258 24.71 4.89 0.66
CA ALA A 258 25.24 4.82 -0.69
C ALA A 258 25.91 6.14 -1.09
N ALA A 259 25.27 7.27 -0.78
CA ALA A 259 25.83 8.59 -1.03
C ALA A 259 27.16 8.81 -0.30
N GLY A 260 27.28 8.33 0.95
CA GLY A 260 28.52 8.37 1.74
C GLY A 260 29.62 7.40 1.28
N GLY A 261 29.41 6.60 0.22
CA GLY A 261 30.40 5.66 -0.28
C GLY A 261 30.50 4.34 0.48
N ALA A 262 29.53 4.01 1.34
CA ALA A 262 29.43 2.67 1.90
C ALA A 262 29.11 1.68 0.78
N ALA A 263 29.87 0.59 0.67
CA ALA A 263 29.67 -0.40 -0.38
C ALA A 263 28.23 -0.95 -0.37
N ALA A 264 27.59 -0.90 -1.54
CA ALA A 264 26.32 -1.53 -1.82
C ALA A 264 26.39 -3.02 -1.38
N GLY A 265 25.41 -3.47 -0.59
CA GLY A 265 25.40 -4.83 -0.03
C GLY A 265 25.76 -4.95 1.46
N THR A 266 26.38 -3.93 2.09
CA THR A 266 26.48 -3.88 3.56
C THR A 266 25.37 -3.04 4.17
N LEU A 267 24.12 -3.44 3.95
CA LEU A 267 23.15 -3.19 5.01
C LEU A 267 23.74 -3.88 6.25
N PRO A 268 23.94 -3.19 7.39
CA PRO A 268 24.33 -3.84 8.62
C PRO A 268 23.22 -4.83 8.92
N ARG A 269 23.44 -6.08 8.51
CA ARG A 269 22.60 -7.23 8.82
C ARG A 269 22.34 -7.08 10.30
N ALA A 270 21.10 -6.78 10.66
CA ALA A 270 20.72 -6.30 11.99
C ALA A 270 21.57 -7.04 12.99
N ARG A 271 22.64 -6.38 13.49
CA ARG A 271 23.59 -7.05 14.37
C ARG A 271 22.70 -7.40 15.53
N LYS A 272 22.44 -8.71 15.73
CA LYS A 272 21.70 -9.21 16.88
C LYS A 272 22.22 -8.40 18.05
N PRO A 273 21.39 -7.57 18.71
CA PRO A 273 21.87 -6.60 19.68
C PRO A 273 22.80 -7.37 20.60
N SER A 274 24.09 -7.05 20.58
CA SER A 274 25.03 -7.83 21.37
C SER A 274 24.57 -7.63 22.81
N ALA A 275 24.25 -8.72 23.49
CA ALA A 275 23.74 -8.70 24.85
C ALA A 275 24.73 -7.98 25.82
N ALA A 276 25.93 -7.66 25.35
CA ALA A 276 26.98 -6.96 26.07
C ALA A 276 26.82 -5.43 26.18
N LEU A 277 25.97 -4.76 25.38
CA LEU A 277 25.88 -3.28 25.41
C LEU A 277 24.73 -2.69 26.24
N LEU A 278 23.90 -3.50 26.90
CA LEU A 278 22.86 -3.02 27.81
C LEU A 278 23.35 -2.73 29.24
N HIS A 279 24.65 -2.84 29.53
CA HIS A 279 25.19 -2.64 30.88
C HIS A 279 25.98 -1.34 31.11
N ARG A 280 26.00 -0.38 30.17
CA ARG A 280 26.81 0.83 30.38
C ARG A 280 26.15 2.13 29.93
N THR A 281 24.95 2.37 30.44
CA THR A 281 24.54 3.74 30.77
C THR A 281 24.61 3.89 32.28
N THR A 282 25.76 4.34 32.78
CA THR A 282 25.87 4.93 34.12
C THR A 282 25.06 6.22 34.12
N ARG A 283 23.75 6.06 34.31
CA ARG A 283 22.82 7.13 34.59
C ARG A 283 23.24 7.73 35.95
N PRO A 284 23.42 9.06 36.07
CA PRO A 284 23.84 9.68 37.31
C PRO A 284 22.83 9.33 38.41
N ALA A 285 23.35 8.77 39.50
CA ALA A 285 22.61 8.32 40.65
C ALA A 285 22.16 9.53 41.50
N SER A 286 21.07 10.18 41.11
CA SER A 286 20.33 11.08 42.01
C SER A 286 19.00 11.52 41.42
N LEU A 287 17.96 10.69 41.61
CA LEU A 287 16.70 11.13 42.20
C LEU A 287 15.81 9.91 42.38
N GLY A 288 15.63 9.50 43.64
CA GLY A 288 14.67 8.50 44.01
C GLY A 288 13.26 8.95 43.63
N LYS A 289 12.67 8.29 42.65
CA LYS A 289 11.22 8.21 42.51
C LYS A 289 10.86 6.84 41.98
N ARG A 290 10.15 6.12 42.85
CA ARG A 290 9.71 4.73 42.74
C ARG A 290 9.24 4.40 41.31
N VAL A 291 10.07 3.71 40.54
CA VAL A 291 9.62 2.95 39.38
C VAL A 291 8.88 1.76 39.97
N GLY A 292 7.55 1.87 40.05
CA GLY A 292 6.70 0.73 40.35
C GLY A 292 7.05 -0.37 39.38
N THR A 293 7.40 -1.54 39.92
CA THR A 293 7.46 -2.79 39.19
C THR A 293 6.19 -2.91 38.38
N VAL A 294 6.29 -2.76 37.06
CA VAL A 294 5.19 -3.09 36.15
C VAL A 294 4.86 -4.55 36.47
N PRO A 295 3.65 -4.87 36.98
CA PRO A 295 3.30 -6.23 37.32
C PRO A 295 3.57 -7.09 36.09
N ALA A 296 4.34 -8.16 36.29
CA ALA A 296 4.57 -9.14 35.24
C ALA A 296 3.20 -9.56 34.71
N MET A 297 2.89 -9.19 33.47
CA MET A 297 1.62 -9.59 32.87
C MET A 297 1.52 -11.12 33.01
N PRO A 298 0.40 -11.64 33.52
CA PRO A 298 0.23 -13.07 33.67
C PRO A 298 0.50 -13.74 32.32
N PRO A 299 1.16 -14.92 32.30
CA PRO A 299 1.37 -15.66 31.07
C PRO A 299 -0.01 -15.86 30.44
N MET A 300 -0.25 -15.17 29.32
CA MET A 300 -1.48 -15.34 28.57
C MET A 300 -1.54 -16.81 28.19
N LEU A 301 -2.55 -17.51 28.70
CA LEU A 301 -2.84 -18.88 28.33
C LEU A 301 -3.03 -18.90 26.82
N VAL A 302 -2.05 -19.45 26.11
CA VAL A 302 -2.07 -19.69 24.67
C VAL A 302 -3.04 -20.84 24.43
N GLY A 303 -4.33 -20.55 24.47
CA GLY A 303 -5.37 -21.42 23.95
C GLY A 303 -5.74 -20.94 22.55
N SER A 304 -5.97 -21.86 21.62
CA SER A 304 -6.41 -21.57 20.24
C SER A 304 -7.59 -20.60 20.19
N ASP A 305 -8.47 -20.67 21.18
CA ASP A 305 -9.71 -19.91 21.23
C ASP A 305 -9.45 -18.42 21.55
N ALA A 306 -8.38 -18.12 22.28
CA ALA A 306 -8.01 -16.73 22.58
C ALA A 306 -7.46 -16.01 21.34
N ASP A 307 -6.74 -16.74 20.48
CA ASP A 307 -6.18 -16.18 19.25
C ASP A 307 -7.26 -15.93 18.19
N GLN A 308 -8.27 -16.81 18.10
CA GLN A 308 -9.43 -16.61 17.24
C GLN A 308 -10.22 -15.35 17.66
N TYR A 309 -10.57 -15.24 18.94
CA TYR A 309 -11.28 -14.07 19.46
C TYR A 309 -10.53 -12.74 19.23
N THR A 310 -9.20 -12.78 19.38
CA THR A 310 -8.35 -11.61 19.13
C THR A 310 -8.32 -11.23 17.64
N SER A 311 -8.49 -12.20 16.75
CA SER A 311 -8.51 -12.00 15.30
C SER A 311 -9.84 -11.44 14.84
N GLU A 312 -10.96 -11.98 15.34
CA GLU A 312 -12.32 -11.49 15.07
C GLU A 312 -12.48 -10.03 15.53
N ARG A 313 -12.06 -9.69 16.74
CA ARG A 313 -12.09 -8.29 17.21
C ARG A 313 -11.26 -7.32 16.37
N ALA A 314 -10.11 -7.79 15.88
CA ALA A 314 -9.29 -6.97 15.00
C ALA A 314 -9.97 -6.78 13.63
N LEU A 315 -10.68 -7.79 13.14
CA LEU A 315 -11.48 -7.73 11.92
C LEU A 315 -12.68 -6.78 12.07
N GLU A 316 -13.41 -6.86 13.19
CA GLU A 316 -14.48 -5.91 13.56
C GLU A 316 -13.95 -4.48 13.57
N THR A 317 -12.77 -4.25 14.17
CA THR A 317 -12.16 -2.92 14.21
C THR A 317 -11.81 -2.40 12.82
N ALA A 318 -11.32 -3.29 11.93
CA ALA A 318 -11.02 -2.92 10.55
C ALA A 318 -12.30 -2.60 9.75
N ASP A 319 -13.35 -3.40 9.92
CA ASP A 319 -14.66 -3.16 9.31
C ASP A 319 -15.28 -1.82 9.80
N ASP A 320 -15.25 -1.56 11.10
CA ASP A 320 -15.69 -0.28 11.69
C ASP A 320 -14.92 0.94 11.15
N LEU A 321 -13.65 0.76 10.79
CA LEU A 321 -12.84 1.80 10.17
C LEU A 321 -13.25 2.03 8.70
N LEU A 322 -13.53 0.96 7.97
CA LEU A 322 -13.92 0.99 6.54
C LEU A 322 -15.34 1.52 6.30
N ARG A 323 -16.20 1.44 7.31
CA ARG A 323 -17.57 1.99 7.27
C ARG A 323 -17.63 3.50 7.53
N LYS A 324 -16.51 4.15 7.88
CA LYS A 324 -16.48 5.59 8.15
C LYS A 324 -16.38 6.37 6.84
N ASP A 325 -16.97 7.56 6.82
CA ASP A 325 -16.84 8.47 5.66
C ASP A 325 -15.43 9.08 5.52
N ARG A 326 -14.59 8.86 6.52
CA ARG A 326 -13.25 9.42 6.60
C ARG A 326 -12.27 8.59 5.78
N ILE A 327 -11.73 9.18 4.72
CA ILE A 327 -10.72 8.58 3.83
C ILE A 327 -9.52 7.99 4.59
N ASP A 328 -9.02 8.69 5.61
CA ASP A 328 -7.90 8.22 6.43
C ASP A 328 -8.27 7.02 7.32
N ALA A 329 -9.54 6.95 7.76
CA ALA A 329 -10.04 5.78 8.48
C ALA A 329 -10.16 4.57 7.55
N ASN A 330 -10.63 4.77 6.32
CA ASN A 330 -10.76 3.70 5.33
C ASN A 330 -9.40 3.13 4.93
N GLU A 331 -8.42 4.01 4.73
CA GLU A 331 -7.04 3.63 4.45
C GLU A 331 -6.47 2.79 5.60
N LEU A 332 -6.62 3.25 6.85
CA LEU A 332 -6.19 2.51 8.05
C LEU A 332 -6.90 1.15 8.20
N GLY A 333 -8.19 1.10 7.88
CA GLY A 333 -8.96 -0.14 7.87
C GLY A 333 -8.41 -1.16 6.87
N MET A 334 -8.09 -0.72 5.65
CA MET A 334 -7.46 -1.58 4.65
C MET A 334 -6.05 -2.02 5.03
N GLU A 335 -5.21 -1.12 5.55
CA GLU A 335 -3.88 -1.48 6.04
C GLU A 335 -3.95 -2.52 7.16
N SER A 336 -4.96 -2.42 8.03
CA SER A 336 -5.21 -3.40 9.08
C SER A 336 -5.56 -4.77 8.49
N LEU A 337 -6.39 -4.83 7.44
CA LEU A 337 -6.69 -6.10 6.74
C LEU A 337 -5.46 -6.71 6.07
N ILE A 338 -4.59 -5.89 5.46
CA ILE A 338 -3.34 -6.37 4.86
C ILE A 338 -2.47 -7.03 5.92
N LEU A 339 -2.32 -6.41 7.10
CA LEU A 339 -1.54 -6.98 8.20
C LEU A 339 -2.17 -8.25 8.79
N LEU A 340 -3.50 -8.31 8.87
CA LEU A 340 -4.24 -9.47 9.40
C LEU A 340 -4.26 -10.67 8.45
N THR A 341 -4.08 -10.44 7.14
CA THR A 341 -4.05 -11.50 6.12
C THR A 341 -2.62 -11.92 5.74
N ASP A 342 -1.60 -11.14 6.12
CA ASP A 342 -0.21 -11.47 5.91
C ASP A 342 0.33 -12.41 7.01
N GLU A 343 0.68 -13.63 6.60
CA GLU A 343 1.24 -14.66 7.48
C GLU A 343 2.54 -14.24 8.16
N GLU A 344 3.39 -13.44 7.50
CA GLU A 344 4.65 -12.99 8.11
C GLU A 344 4.40 -11.98 9.24
N SER A 345 3.32 -11.21 9.14
CA SER A 345 2.96 -10.13 10.07
C SER A 345 2.11 -10.63 11.24
N SER A 346 1.05 -11.41 10.98
CA SER A 346 0.10 -11.84 12.01
C SER A 346 0.31 -13.28 12.52
N GLY A 347 1.13 -14.07 11.84
CA GLY A 347 1.29 -15.52 12.08
C GLY A 347 0.30 -16.36 11.29
N ALA A 348 0.69 -17.60 11.00
CA ALA A 348 -0.02 -18.51 10.09
C ALA A 348 -1.46 -18.80 10.53
N ASP A 349 -1.68 -19.20 11.78
CA ASP A 349 -3.01 -19.59 12.29
C ASP A 349 -4.01 -18.41 12.23
N ARG A 350 -3.55 -17.23 12.62
CA ARG A 350 -4.34 -15.99 12.59
C ARG A 350 -4.65 -15.55 11.18
N ALA A 351 -3.65 -15.52 10.30
CA ALA A 351 -3.84 -15.18 8.90
C ALA A 351 -4.84 -16.15 8.26
N LEU A 352 -4.67 -17.46 8.45
CA LEU A 352 -5.55 -18.49 7.92
C LEU A 352 -7.00 -18.32 8.40
N HIS A 353 -7.20 -18.05 9.70
CA HIS A 353 -8.52 -17.80 10.25
C HIS A 353 -9.17 -16.56 9.62
N VAL A 354 -8.47 -15.42 9.53
CA VAL A 354 -8.99 -14.21 8.90
C VAL A 354 -9.32 -14.44 7.42
N CYS A 355 -8.45 -15.14 6.69
CA CYS A 355 -8.66 -15.45 5.27
C CYS A 355 -9.91 -16.33 5.05
N ARG A 356 -10.19 -17.27 5.96
CA ARG A 356 -11.43 -18.06 5.93
C ARG A 356 -12.65 -17.18 6.15
N VAL A 357 -12.63 -16.30 7.14
CA VAL A 357 -13.76 -15.40 7.42
C VAL A 357 -14.04 -14.48 6.22
N LEU A 358 -13.00 -13.99 5.55
CA LEU A 358 -13.13 -13.11 4.39
C LEU A 358 -13.58 -13.80 3.09
N LEU A 359 -13.27 -15.09 2.90
CA LEU A 359 -13.54 -15.77 1.63
C LEU A 359 -14.64 -16.84 1.67
N THR A 360 -15.03 -17.31 2.86
CA THR A 360 -16.07 -18.33 3.03
C THR A 360 -17.39 -17.73 3.52
N ASP A 361 -18.49 -18.44 3.30
CA ASP A 361 -19.84 -18.02 3.77
C ASP A 361 -20.06 -18.27 5.27
N ASN A 362 -19.05 -18.71 6.00
CA ASN A 362 -19.21 -19.12 7.39
C ASN A 362 -19.36 -17.95 8.38
N GLY A 363 -19.31 -16.70 7.91
CA GLY A 363 -19.47 -15.50 8.74
C GLY A 363 -20.39 -14.50 8.08
N GLU A 364 -21.66 -14.51 8.48
CA GLU A 364 -22.68 -13.53 8.06
C GLU A 364 -22.30 -12.10 8.50
N ASP A 365 -21.57 -11.99 9.62
CA ASP A 365 -21.19 -10.69 10.23
C ASP A 365 -20.29 -9.84 9.33
N PHE A 366 -19.57 -10.45 8.39
CA PHE A 366 -18.60 -9.78 7.52
C PHE A 366 -19.03 -9.69 6.05
N ASP A 367 -20.31 -9.95 5.73
CA ASP A 367 -20.77 -9.92 4.34
C ASP A 367 -20.65 -8.54 3.69
N GLU A 368 -20.87 -7.45 4.44
CA GLU A 368 -20.63 -6.10 3.94
C GLU A 368 -19.15 -5.84 3.64
N LEU A 369 -18.26 -6.40 4.45
CA LEU A 369 -16.82 -6.30 4.21
C LEU A 369 -16.42 -7.06 2.94
N LYS A 370 -16.98 -8.26 2.71
CA LYS A 370 -16.78 -9.04 1.48
C LYS A 370 -17.30 -8.29 0.26
N LYS A 371 -18.52 -7.74 0.34
CA LYS A 371 -19.10 -6.92 -0.73
C LYS A 371 -18.26 -5.69 -1.02
N MET A 372 -17.71 -5.04 0.01
CA MET A 372 -16.82 -3.89 -0.15
C MET A 372 -15.55 -4.30 -0.91
N LEU A 373 -14.87 -5.38 -0.50
CA LEU A 373 -13.69 -5.88 -1.20
C LEU A 373 -14.00 -6.23 -2.66
N ALA A 374 -15.11 -6.95 -2.90
CA ALA A 374 -15.55 -7.31 -4.24
C ALA A 374 -15.86 -6.06 -5.09
N THR A 375 -16.55 -5.07 -4.53
CA THR A 375 -16.90 -3.82 -5.20
C THR A 375 -15.66 -3.00 -5.56
N ARG A 376 -14.65 -2.96 -4.69
CA ARG A 376 -13.40 -2.25 -4.97
C ARG A 376 -12.59 -2.88 -6.10
N ILE A 377 -12.65 -4.21 -6.25
CA ILE A 377 -11.92 -4.93 -7.32
C ILE A 377 -12.72 -4.91 -8.63
N VAL A 378 -14.01 -5.23 -8.58
CA VAL A 378 -14.87 -5.40 -9.77
C VAL A 378 -15.46 -4.08 -10.26
N GLY A 379 -15.90 -3.22 -9.35
CA GLY A 379 -16.69 -2.02 -9.63
C GLY A 379 -15.91 -0.83 -10.19
N SER A 380 -14.61 -0.97 -10.43
CA SER A 380 -13.72 0.11 -10.87
C SER A 380 -14.06 0.70 -12.24
N HIS A 381 -14.98 0.12 -13.02
CA HIS A 381 -15.21 0.47 -14.42
C HIS A 381 -16.53 1.17 -14.74
N ASN A 382 -17.43 1.34 -13.77
CA ASN A 382 -18.78 1.90 -14.04
C ASN A 382 -18.98 3.31 -13.47
N ILE A 383 -17.91 4.07 -13.21
CA ILE A 383 -18.07 5.47 -12.84
C ILE A 383 -18.38 6.20 -14.15
N ASP A 384 -19.64 6.62 -14.29
CA ASP A 384 -20.12 7.36 -15.45
C ASP A 384 -19.15 8.51 -15.76
N GLU A 385 -18.56 8.51 -16.95
CA GLU A 385 -17.53 9.48 -17.37
C GLU A 385 -17.99 10.95 -17.27
N ASP A 386 -19.29 11.17 -17.09
CA ASP A 386 -19.92 12.48 -16.99
C ASP A 386 -19.80 13.11 -15.59
N GLU A 387 -19.55 12.33 -14.53
CA GLU A 387 -19.37 12.88 -13.19
C GLU A 387 -17.89 13.21 -12.95
N LYS A 388 -17.58 14.52 -12.88
CA LYS A 388 -16.23 15.03 -12.63
C LYS A 388 -15.80 14.65 -11.21
N GLN A 389 -15.28 13.44 -11.06
CA GLN A 389 -14.67 13.00 -9.81
C GLN A 389 -13.43 13.86 -9.54
N ASP A 390 -13.28 14.31 -8.30
CA ASP A 390 -12.07 15.02 -7.89
C ASP A 390 -10.85 14.10 -8.09
N ALA A 391 -9.77 14.65 -8.63
CA ALA A 391 -8.50 13.94 -8.78
C ALA A 391 -7.99 13.36 -7.46
N PHE A 392 -8.41 13.93 -6.32
CA PHE A 392 -8.15 13.39 -5.01
C PHE A 392 -8.91 12.08 -4.73
N GLU A 393 -10.21 12.02 -5.03
CA GLU A 393 -11.03 10.82 -4.83
C GLU A 393 -10.63 9.68 -5.77
N LEU A 394 -10.32 10.01 -7.03
CA LEU A 394 -9.84 9.03 -8.00
C LEU A 394 -8.59 8.30 -7.47
N ARG A 395 -7.62 9.07 -6.95
CA ARG A 395 -6.40 8.51 -6.35
C ARG A 395 -6.69 7.65 -5.13
N HIS A 396 -7.62 8.09 -4.27
CA HIS A 396 -8.02 7.30 -3.11
C HIS A 396 -8.65 5.96 -3.54
N ASN A 397 -9.51 5.97 -4.56
CA ASN A 397 -10.15 4.77 -5.08
C ASN A 397 -9.13 3.80 -5.69
N GLU A 398 -8.16 4.30 -6.46
CA GLU A 398 -7.03 3.50 -6.96
C GLU A 398 -6.24 2.85 -5.80
N GLU A 399 -5.99 3.61 -4.74
CA GLU A 399 -5.25 3.14 -3.56
C GLU A 399 -6.00 2.02 -2.80
N MET A 400 -7.30 2.22 -2.60
CA MET A 400 -8.20 1.25 -1.97
C MET A 400 -8.35 -0.02 -2.81
N ARG A 401 -8.47 0.12 -4.13
CA ARG A 401 -8.50 -1.02 -5.06
C ARG A 401 -7.23 -1.85 -4.95
N ARG A 402 -6.07 -1.20 -4.97
CA ARG A 402 -4.79 -1.91 -4.83
C ARG A 402 -4.67 -2.58 -3.47
N HIS A 403 -5.11 -1.94 -2.38
CA HIS A 403 -5.17 -2.62 -1.07
C HIS A 403 -6.08 -3.85 -1.09
N ALA A 404 -7.25 -3.77 -1.74
CA ALA A 404 -8.17 -4.90 -1.84
C ALA A 404 -7.55 -6.07 -2.62
N LEU A 405 -6.83 -5.79 -3.70
CA LEU A 405 -6.06 -6.80 -4.43
C LEU A 405 -4.96 -7.43 -3.56
N THR A 406 -4.23 -6.65 -2.77
CA THR A 406 -3.21 -7.18 -1.84
C THR A 406 -3.84 -8.08 -0.77
N VAL A 407 -4.96 -7.67 -0.16
CA VAL A 407 -5.71 -8.48 0.80
C VAL A 407 -6.14 -9.80 0.17
N LEU A 408 -6.72 -9.75 -1.04
CA LEU A 408 -7.18 -10.94 -1.74
C LEU A 408 -6.03 -11.87 -2.12
N GLY A 409 -4.91 -11.33 -2.60
CA GLY A 409 -3.71 -12.09 -2.92
C GLY A 409 -3.14 -12.79 -1.69
N ASN A 410 -3.11 -12.11 -0.55
CA ASN A 410 -2.71 -12.71 0.72
C ASN A 410 -3.65 -13.86 1.10
N CYS A 411 -4.96 -13.65 1.00
CA CYS A 411 -5.94 -14.69 1.28
C CYS A 411 -5.78 -15.93 0.41
N PHE A 412 -5.60 -15.75 -0.91
CA PHE A 412 -5.38 -16.88 -1.80
C PHE A 412 -4.04 -17.58 -1.55
N ASP A 413 -2.96 -16.86 -1.29
CA ASP A 413 -1.64 -17.45 -1.00
C ASP A 413 -1.65 -18.25 0.31
N VAL A 414 -2.34 -17.75 1.35
CA VAL A 414 -2.49 -18.44 2.65
C VAL A 414 -3.36 -19.69 2.48
N LEU A 415 -4.53 -19.58 1.84
CA LEU A 415 -5.40 -20.74 1.61
C LEU A 415 -4.76 -21.78 0.68
N ALA A 416 -4.06 -21.36 -0.37
CA ALA A 416 -3.38 -22.30 -1.28
C ALA A 416 -2.31 -23.14 -0.56
N ARG A 417 -1.59 -22.54 0.41
CA ARG A 417 -0.53 -23.20 1.17
C ARG A 417 -1.04 -24.10 2.29
N HIS A 418 -2.04 -23.64 3.04
CA HIS A 418 -2.51 -24.35 4.24
C HIS A 418 -3.76 -25.20 3.98
N GLU A 419 -4.66 -24.77 3.08
CA GLU A 419 -5.99 -25.36 2.89
C GLU A 419 -6.53 -25.27 1.46
N THR A 420 -5.85 -25.96 0.54
CA THR A 420 -6.20 -25.92 -0.89
C THR A 420 -7.64 -26.38 -1.15
N SER A 421 -8.19 -27.29 -0.34
CA SER A 421 -9.59 -27.73 -0.43
C SER A 421 -10.58 -26.60 -0.12
N THR A 422 -10.30 -25.79 0.90
CA THR A 422 -11.11 -24.61 1.25
C THR A 422 -11.11 -23.61 0.10
N LEU A 423 -9.94 -23.33 -0.50
CA LEU A 423 -9.85 -22.45 -1.66
C LEU A 423 -10.67 -22.98 -2.85
N ARG A 424 -10.62 -24.28 -3.14
CA ARG A 424 -11.47 -24.89 -4.18
C ARG A 424 -12.95 -24.69 -3.89
N THR A 425 -13.40 -24.93 -2.66
CA THR A 425 -14.80 -24.70 -2.27
C THR A 425 -15.22 -23.25 -2.46
N VAL A 426 -14.35 -22.29 -2.12
CA VAL A 426 -14.59 -20.86 -2.36
C VAL A 426 -14.73 -20.58 -3.87
N LEU A 427 -13.83 -21.11 -4.69
CA LEU A 427 -13.87 -20.94 -6.16
C LEU A 427 -15.10 -21.61 -6.81
N SER A 428 -15.65 -22.66 -6.22
CA SER A 428 -16.85 -23.32 -6.74
C SER A 428 -18.15 -22.74 -6.19
N GLY A 429 -18.14 -22.19 -4.98
CA GLY A 429 -19.35 -21.80 -4.24
C GLY A 429 -19.66 -20.30 -4.26
N GLN A 430 -18.65 -19.43 -4.30
CA GLN A 430 -18.85 -17.99 -4.18
C GLN A 430 -19.28 -17.37 -5.52
N SER A 431 -20.38 -16.62 -5.49
CA SER A 431 -20.94 -15.96 -6.68
C SER A 431 -20.01 -14.93 -7.30
N TRP A 432 -19.21 -14.23 -6.48
CA TRP A 432 -18.32 -13.18 -6.97
C TRP A 432 -16.93 -13.68 -7.37
N VAL A 433 -16.44 -14.75 -6.74
CA VAL A 433 -15.10 -15.33 -6.96
C VAL A 433 -15.12 -16.42 -8.05
N GLY A 434 -16.20 -17.20 -8.13
CA GLY A 434 -16.18 -18.47 -8.86
C GLY A 434 -16.08 -18.36 -10.38
N GLU A 435 -16.17 -19.49 -11.08
CA GLU A 435 -15.91 -19.61 -12.53
C GLU A 435 -16.73 -18.61 -13.38
N ASN A 436 -17.96 -18.33 -12.93
CA ASN A 436 -18.89 -17.39 -13.57
C ASN A 436 -18.92 -16.02 -12.87
N GLY A 437 -18.11 -15.82 -11.83
CA GLY A 437 -18.01 -14.58 -11.09
C GLY A 437 -17.24 -13.51 -11.86
N PRO A 438 -17.50 -12.22 -11.56
CA PRO A 438 -16.82 -11.10 -12.18
C PRO A 438 -15.36 -10.93 -11.77
N LEU A 439 -14.89 -11.63 -10.71
CA LEU A 439 -13.52 -11.50 -10.22
C LEU A 439 -12.48 -11.91 -11.27
N LEU A 440 -12.61 -13.08 -11.89
CA LEU A 440 -11.64 -13.57 -12.88
C LEU A 440 -11.49 -12.60 -14.07
N PRO A 441 -12.58 -12.15 -14.73
CA PRO A 441 -12.51 -11.07 -15.72
C PRO A 441 -11.84 -9.80 -15.20
N ALA A 442 -12.14 -9.37 -13.97
CA ALA A 442 -11.55 -8.18 -13.39
C ALA A 442 -10.02 -8.32 -13.20
N LEU A 443 -9.55 -9.46 -12.67
CA LEU A 443 -8.11 -9.73 -12.49
C LEU A 443 -7.37 -9.75 -13.85
N VAL A 444 -7.95 -10.38 -14.87
CA VAL A 444 -7.38 -10.37 -16.23
C VAL A 444 -7.39 -8.97 -16.83
N GLY A 445 -8.45 -8.19 -16.57
CA GLY A 445 -8.53 -6.77 -16.97
C GLY A 445 -7.42 -5.93 -16.34
N GLU A 446 -7.10 -6.15 -15.07
CA GLU A 446 -5.98 -5.46 -14.39
C GLU A 446 -4.61 -5.85 -14.97
N LEU A 447 -4.42 -7.11 -15.40
CA LEU A 447 -3.21 -7.50 -16.14
C LEU A 447 -3.05 -6.73 -17.45
N GLY A 448 -4.16 -6.50 -18.17
CA GLY A 448 -4.16 -5.70 -19.39
C GLY A 448 -3.75 -4.24 -19.18
N LYS A 449 -3.80 -3.75 -17.94
CA LYS A 449 -3.42 -2.38 -17.56
C LYS A 449 -1.98 -2.27 -17.03
N ALA A 450 -1.15 -3.30 -17.16
CA ALA A 450 0.20 -3.33 -16.58
C ALA A 450 1.10 -2.13 -16.97
N GLU A 451 0.89 -1.52 -18.15
CA GLU A 451 1.64 -0.33 -18.58
C GLU A 451 1.30 0.91 -17.74
N THR A 452 0.04 1.06 -17.33
CA THR A 452 -0.44 2.22 -16.57
C THR A 452 -0.52 1.96 -15.07
N HIS A 453 -0.79 0.72 -14.67
CA HIS A 453 -0.99 0.27 -13.29
C HIS A 453 -0.18 -1.01 -13.01
N PRO A 454 1.17 -0.95 -13.07
CA PRO A 454 2.02 -2.14 -12.95
C PRO A 454 1.86 -2.86 -11.60
N HIS A 455 1.61 -2.12 -10.52
CA HIS A 455 1.42 -2.71 -9.19
C HIS A 455 0.10 -3.48 -9.08
N ASP A 456 -0.99 -2.94 -9.61
CA ASP A 456 -2.31 -3.58 -9.61
C ASP A 456 -2.26 -4.85 -10.48
N ALA A 457 -1.61 -4.78 -11.63
CA ALA A 457 -1.34 -5.93 -12.49
C ALA A 457 -0.50 -7.01 -11.78
N CYS A 458 0.54 -6.61 -11.02
CA CYS A 458 1.36 -7.54 -10.26
C CYS A 458 0.55 -8.29 -9.18
N GLU A 459 -0.28 -7.58 -8.42
CA GLU A 459 -1.16 -8.19 -7.42
C GLU A 459 -2.25 -9.06 -8.07
N ALA A 460 -2.80 -8.63 -9.20
CA ALA A 460 -3.75 -9.43 -9.97
C ALA A 460 -3.10 -10.74 -10.50
N ALA A 461 -1.86 -10.66 -10.98
CA ALA A 461 -1.08 -11.84 -11.39
C ALA A 461 -0.87 -12.80 -10.22
N ARG A 462 -0.58 -12.26 -9.02
CA ARG A 462 -0.43 -13.05 -7.79
C ARG A 462 -1.72 -13.78 -7.43
N CYS A 463 -2.86 -13.09 -7.46
CA CYS A 463 -4.16 -13.71 -7.26
C CYS A 463 -4.42 -14.84 -8.27
N LEU A 464 -4.23 -14.57 -9.57
CA LEU A 464 -4.45 -15.55 -10.64
C LEU A 464 -3.54 -16.76 -10.50
N LYS A 465 -2.27 -16.57 -10.15
CA LYS A 465 -1.33 -17.67 -9.89
C LYS A 465 -1.87 -18.59 -8.79
N ALA A 466 -2.32 -18.04 -7.65
CA ALA A 466 -2.85 -18.84 -6.57
C ALA A 466 -4.11 -19.61 -6.96
N ILE A 467 -5.02 -18.98 -7.73
CA ILE A 467 -6.21 -19.63 -8.28
C ILE A 467 -5.83 -20.79 -9.20
N LEU A 468 -4.94 -20.57 -10.17
CA LEU A 468 -4.51 -21.58 -11.15
C LEU A 468 -3.79 -22.77 -10.49
N MET A 469 -3.06 -22.53 -9.40
CA MET A 469 -2.43 -23.59 -8.62
C MET A 469 -3.45 -24.42 -7.82
N ALA A 470 -4.52 -23.79 -7.33
CA ALA A 470 -5.55 -24.46 -6.55
C ALA A 470 -6.53 -25.25 -7.42
N ALA A 471 -6.97 -24.68 -8.55
CA ALA A 471 -7.98 -25.22 -9.44
C ALA A 471 -7.49 -25.17 -10.91
N PRO A 472 -6.62 -26.12 -11.32
CA PRO A 472 -6.10 -26.14 -12.68
C PRO A 472 -7.20 -26.35 -13.74
N GLU A 473 -8.38 -26.85 -13.35
CA GLU A 473 -9.53 -27.00 -14.23
C GLU A 473 -10.06 -25.63 -14.73
N VAL A 474 -9.94 -24.58 -13.91
CA VAL A 474 -10.33 -23.20 -14.25
C VAL A 474 -9.51 -22.66 -15.42
N ALA A 475 -8.27 -23.14 -15.58
CA ALA A 475 -7.40 -22.75 -16.69
C ALA A 475 -7.83 -23.34 -18.05
N GLN A 476 -8.61 -24.42 -18.05
CA GLN A 476 -8.99 -25.14 -19.27
C GLN A 476 -10.34 -24.66 -19.84
N SER A 477 -11.16 -24.00 -19.02
CA SER A 477 -12.52 -23.60 -19.41
C SER A 477 -12.58 -22.26 -20.14
N ARG A 478 -11.47 -21.52 -20.25
CA ARG A 478 -11.34 -20.23 -20.94
C ARG A 478 -10.07 -20.19 -21.77
#